data_AF-A0A401X2T6-F1
#
_entry.id   AF-A0A401X2T6-F1
#
_cell.length_a   1.000
_cell.length_b   1.000
_cell.length_c   1.000
_cell.angle_alpha   90.00
_cell.angle_beta   90.00
_cell.angle_gamma   90.00
#
_symmetry.space_group_name_H-M   'P 1'
#
loop_
_entity.id
_entity.type
_entity.pdbx_description
1 polymer ?
#
loop_
_entity_poly.entity_id
_entity_poly.type
_entity_poly.pdbx_seq_one_letter_code
_entity_poly.pdbx_strand_id
1 'polypeptide(L)'
;MNIAFAILFVTVFFYAISFTLAMKPSDAIAAYQQNISALAIIAQVFPASSISLIGVILNLFAVMTAFFGVYLGFREASVGIFSSMLGHWVKPGHLHRNWVQYGVMGFAILLSWGAVVANLPVLSFTTFSSPIFGIIGCLLPVWLVVKTPDLSKYRKPSLIFITLIGILLCISPFLAWM
;
A
#
# COMPACT_ATOMS: atom_id res chain seq x y z
N MET A 1 -11.11 19.33 10.32
CA MET A 1 -10.17 18.35 9.72
C MET A 1 -8.90 18.12 10.55
N ASN A 2 -8.36 19.14 11.23
CA ASN A 2 -7.10 19.01 11.98
C ASN A 2 -7.12 18.03 13.16
N ILE A 3 -8.24 17.91 13.89
CA ILE A 3 -8.34 16.98 15.04
C ILE A 3 -8.32 15.52 14.57
N ALA A 4 -9.10 15.18 13.53
CA ALA A 4 -9.10 13.83 12.96
C ALA A 4 -7.72 13.46 12.40
N PHE A 5 -7.05 14.41 11.72
CA PHE A 5 -5.68 14.21 11.25
C PHE A 5 -4.70 13.99 12.41
N ALA A 6 -4.80 14.78 13.48
CA ALA A 6 -3.94 14.64 14.65
C ALA A 6 -4.15 13.29 15.36
N ILE A 7 -5.40 12.86 15.54
CA ILE A 7 -5.72 11.55 16.13
C ILE A 7 -5.16 10.44 15.25
N LEU A 8 -5.42 10.48 13.94
CA LEU A 8 -4.91 9.47 13.00
C LEU A 8 -3.38 9.39 13.05
N PHE A 9 -2.71 10.55 12.99
CA PHE A 9 -1.25 10.63 13.02
C PHE A 9 -0.70 10.06 14.32
N VAL A 10 -1.20 10.50 15.47
CA VAL A 10 -0.73 10.03 16.78
C VAL A 10 -0.98 8.54 16.94
N THR A 11 -2.19 8.04 16.64
CA THR A 11 -2.51 6.63 16.80
C THR A 11 -1.66 5.73 15.90
N VAL A 12 -1.51 6.06 14.61
CA VAL A 12 -0.73 5.24 13.67
C VAL A 12 0.75 5.27 14.02
N PHE A 13 1.29 6.45 14.36
CA PHE A 13 2.70 6.60 14.69
C PHE A 13 3.05 5.89 16.00
N PHE A 14 2.21 6.03 17.03
CA PHE A 14 2.39 5.34 18.30
C PHE A 14 2.24 3.82 18.17
N TYR A 15 1.31 3.37 17.33
CA TYR A 15 1.18 1.95 16.97
C TYR A 15 2.46 1.41 16.32
N ALA A 16 3.03 2.12 15.33
CA ALA A 16 4.25 1.71 14.65
C ALA A 16 5.45 1.65 15.61
N ILE A 17 5.62 2.65 16.48
CA ILE A 17 6.68 2.66 17.50
C ILE A 17 6.51 1.51 18.49
N SER A 18 5.31 1.36 19.05
CA SER A 18 5.01 0.28 20.00
C SER A 18 5.30 -1.09 19.40
N PHE A 19 4.87 -1.31 18.15
CA PHE A 19 5.11 -2.54 17.42
C PHE A 19 6.59 -2.81 17.19
N THR A 20 7.36 -1.78 16.82
CA THR A 20 8.81 -1.88 16.62
C THR A 20 9.55 -2.20 17.92
N LEU A 21 9.12 -1.64 19.05
CA LEU A 21 9.71 -1.92 20.37
C LEU A 21 9.33 -3.30 20.91
N ALA A 22 8.14 -3.81 20.57
CA ALA A 22 7.66 -5.11 21.03
C ALA A 22 8.22 -6.29 20.22
N MET A 23 8.55 -6.09 18.95
CA MET A 23 9.02 -7.15 18.05
C MET A 23 10.52 -7.40 18.20
N LYS A 24 10.90 -8.68 18.42
CA LYS A 24 12.32 -9.08 18.43
C LYS A 24 12.87 -9.17 17.00
N PRO A 25 14.18 -8.90 16.79
CA PRO A 25 14.80 -9.02 15.48
C PRO A 25 14.68 -10.42 14.86
N SER A 26 14.78 -11.48 15.68
CA SER A 26 14.60 -12.88 15.23
C SER A 26 13.23 -13.11 14.60
N ASP A 27 12.19 -12.55 15.22
CA ASP A 27 10.81 -12.77 14.84
C ASP A 27 10.48 -11.95 13.57
N ALA A 28 11.09 -10.77 13.43
CA ALA A 28 11.01 -9.96 12.21
C ALA A 28 11.65 -10.66 11.00
N ILE A 29 12.81 -11.30 11.19
CA ILE A 29 13.48 -12.06 10.11
C ILE A 29 12.65 -13.29 9.74
N ALA A 30 12.08 -13.99 10.71
CA ALA A 30 11.17 -15.11 10.45
C ALA A 30 9.93 -14.66 9.66
N ALA A 31 9.34 -13.50 9.99
CA ALA A 31 8.19 -12.93 9.26
C ALA A 31 8.55 -12.62 7.81
N TYR A 32 9.73 -12.05 7.60
CA TYR A 32 10.24 -11.74 6.28
C TYR A 32 10.49 -13.01 5.45
N GLN A 33 11.17 -14.01 6.02
CA GLN A 33 11.47 -15.27 5.32
C GLN A 33 10.21 -16.08 4.99
N GLN A 34 9.23 -16.09 5.90
CA GLN A 34 7.97 -16.80 5.70
C GLN A 34 6.92 -15.96 4.94
N ASN A 35 7.23 -14.70 4.62
CA ASN A 35 6.34 -13.80 3.89
C ASN A 35 4.94 -13.68 4.53
N ILE A 36 4.91 -13.69 5.86
CA ILE A 36 3.69 -13.56 6.67
C ILE A 36 3.68 -12.23 7.40
N SER A 37 2.49 -11.76 7.77
CA SER A 37 2.36 -10.48 8.45
C SER A 37 3.02 -10.51 9.82
N ALA A 38 3.63 -9.39 10.19
CA ALA A 38 4.31 -9.22 11.46
C ALA A 38 3.35 -9.47 12.66
N LEU A 39 2.08 -9.09 12.52
CA LEU A 39 1.04 -9.35 13.54
C LEU A 39 0.71 -10.85 13.68
N ALA A 40 0.75 -11.61 12.58
CA ALA A 40 0.51 -13.05 12.60
C ALA A 40 1.62 -13.80 13.36
N ILE A 41 2.88 -13.38 13.23
CA ILE A 41 3.98 -13.97 14.02
C ILE A 41 3.84 -13.65 15.49
N ILE A 42 3.54 -12.39 15.83
CA ILE A 42 3.33 -11.99 17.23
C ILE A 42 2.20 -12.82 17.87
N ALA A 43 1.10 -13.06 17.16
CA ALA A 43 0.03 -13.91 17.66
C ALA A 43 0.47 -15.36 17.95
N GLN A 44 1.54 -15.86 17.32
CA GLN A 44 2.10 -17.20 17.57
C GLN A 44 3.10 -17.20 18.74
N VAL A 45 3.83 -16.11 18.95
CA VAL A 45 4.90 -16.00 19.96
C VAL A 45 4.34 -15.72 21.37
N PHE A 46 3.14 -15.13 21.49
CA PHE A 46 2.49 -14.91 22.79
C PHE A 46 1.55 -16.07 23.15
N PRO A 47 1.90 -16.95 24.11
CA PRO A 47 1.15 -18.17 24.44
C PRO A 47 -0.17 -17.94 25.19
N ALA A 48 -0.59 -16.69 25.39
CA ALA A 48 -1.90 -16.39 25.95
C ALA A 48 -2.98 -16.70 24.88
N SER A 49 -3.64 -17.84 25.02
CA SER A 49 -4.64 -18.36 24.06
C SER A 49 -5.67 -17.33 23.61
N SER A 50 -6.10 -16.43 24.50
CA SER A 50 -7.03 -15.33 24.17
C SER A 50 -6.42 -14.25 23.29
N ILE A 51 -5.14 -13.91 23.48
CA ILE A 51 -4.45 -12.85 22.72
C ILE A 51 -4.13 -13.34 21.30
N SER A 52 -3.78 -14.63 21.16
CA SER A 52 -3.51 -15.24 19.85
C SER A 52 -4.75 -15.22 18.94
N LEU A 53 -5.92 -15.62 19.46
CA LEU A 53 -7.17 -15.60 18.70
C LEU A 53 -7.55 -14.19 18.26
N ILE A 54 -7.48 -13.21 19.18
CA ILE A 54 -7.75 -11.81 18.87
C ILE A 54 -6.76 -11.30 17.80
N GLY A 55 -5.48 -11.64 17.90
CA GLY A 55 -4.45 -11.27 16.93
C GLY A 55 -4.73 -11.81 15.53
N VAL A 56 -5.14 -13.07 15.41
CA VAL A 56 -5.53 -13.68 14.12
C VAL A 56 -6.76 -13.00 13.52
N ILE A 57 -7.79 -12.75 14.33
CA ILE A 57 -9.01 -12.06 13.90
C ILE A 57 -8.68 -10.64 13.42
N LEU A 58 -7.90 -9.89 14.21
CA LEU A 58 -7.46 -8.55 13.84
C LEU A 58 -6.64 -8.56 12.55
N ASN A 59 -5.74 -9.53 12.38
CA ASN A 59 -4.96 -9.67 11.17
C ASN A 59 -5.85 -9.95 9.95
N LEU A 60 -6.86 -10.82 10.08
CA LEU A 60 -7.79 -11.11 8.99
C LEU A 60 -8.58 -9.85 8.58
N PHE A 61 -9.15 -9.12 9.54
CA PHE A 61 -9.87 -7.87 9.25
C PHE A 61 -8.96 -6.78 8.67
N ALA A 62 -7.73 -6.66 9.17
CA ALA A 62 -6.76 -5.71 8.65
C ALA A 62 -6.42 -6.01 7.18
N VAL A 63 -6.12 -7.29 6.87
CA VAL A 63 -5.83 -7.73 5.50
C VAL A 63 -7.04 -7.53 4.58
N MET A 64 -8.26 -7.89 5.03
CA MET A 64 -9.47 -7.66 4.25
C MET A 64 -9.70 -6.19 3.94
N THR A 65 -9.58 -5.32 4.95
CA THR A 65 -9.81 -3.88 4.79
C THR A 65 -8.77 -3.25 3.85
N ALA A 66 -7.49 -3.61 4.02
CA ALA A 66 -6.42 -3.15 3.15
C ALA A 66 -6.61 -3.66 1.70
N PHE A 67 -6.97 -4.93 1.54
CA PHE A 67 -7.22 -5.54 0.24
C PHE A 67 -8.35 -4.82 -0.51
N PHE A 68 -9.50 -4.61 0.12
CA PHE A 68 -10.62 -3.91 -0.54
C PHE A 68 -10.28 -2.46 -0.88
N GLY A 69 -9.56 -1.75 -0.01
CA GLY A 69 -9.12 -0.39 -0.27
C GLY A 69 -8.24 -0.28 -1.53
N VAL A 70 -7.24 -1.16 -1.65
CA VAL A 70 -6.34 -1.18 -2.81
C VAL A 70 -7.04 -1.75 -4.05
N TYR A 71 -7.86 -2.80 -3.89
CA TYR A 71 -8.59 -3.45 -4.98
C TYR A 71 -9.53 -2.49 -5.70
N LEU A 72 -10.25 -1.63 -4.97
CA LEU A 72 -11.13 -0.62 -5.57
C LEU A 72 -10.34 0.32 -6.50
N GLY A 73 -9.20 0.83 -6.03
CA GLY A 73 -8.32 1.68 -6.84
C GLY A 73 -7.72 0.94 -8.04
N PHE A 74 -7.28 -0.30 -7.84
CA PHE A 74 -6.77 -1.16 -8.93
C PHE A 74 -7.84 -1.43 -9.99
N ARG A 75 -9.07 -1.73 -9.57
CA ARG A 75 -10.21 -1.99 -10.46
C ARG A 75 -10.53 -0.75 -11.29
N GLU A 76 -10.57 0.41 -10.66
CA GLU A 76 -10.85 1.69 -11.34
C GLU A 76 -9.75 2.05 -12.34
N ALA A 77 -8.47 1.94 -11.93
CA ALA A 77 -7.33 2.17 -12.80
C ALA A 77 -7.32 1.21 -14.00
N SER A 78 -7.53 -0.09 -13.77
CA SER A 78 -7.54 -1.11 -14.83
C SER A 78 -8.68 -0.88 -15.80
N VAL A 79 -9.90 -0.66 -15.32
CA VAL A 79 -11.06 -0.35 -16.19
C VAL A 79 -10.82 0.95 -16.97
N GLY A 80 -10.21 1.96 -16.35
CA GLY A 80 -9.78 3.19 -17.02
C GLY A 80 -8.84 2.92 -18.18
N ILE A 81 -7.73 2.21 -17.93
CA ILE A 81 -6.73 1.82 -18.92
C ILE A 81 -7.36 1.02 -20.06
N PHE A 82 -8.10 -0.04 -19.74
CA PHE A 82 -8.77 -0.88 -20.74
C PHE A 82 -9.77 -0.07 -21.57
N SER A 83 -10.53 0.83 -20.96
CA SER A 83 -11.48 1.65 -21.69
C SER A 83 -10.83 2.71 -22.60
N SER A 84 -9.71 3.30 -22.18
CA SER A 84 -8.93 4.20 -23.05
C SER A 84 -8.26 3.46 -24.20
N MET A 85 -7.68 2.28 -23.95
CA MET A 85 -7.05 1.48 -25.00
C MET A 85 -8.08 0.93 -25.99
N LEU A 86 -9.21 0.38 -25.51
CA LEU A 86 -10.27 -0.10 -26.40
C LEU A 86 -11.01 1.04 -27.11
N GLY A 87 -11.11 2.23 -26.51
CA GLY A 87 -11.64 3.41 -27.21
C GLY A 87 -10.80 3.85 -28.41
N HIS A 88 -9.52 3.46 -28.46
CA HIS A 88 -8.65 3.70 -29.62
C HIS A 88 -8.82 2.66 -30.74
N TRP A 89 -9.26 1.43 -30.40
CA TRP A 89 -9.35 0.31 -31.35
C TRP A 89 -10.80 -0.10 -31.72
N VAL A 90 -11.82 0.33 -30.97
CA VAL A 90 -13.21 -0.11 -31.13
C VAL A 90 -14.16 1.10 -31.13
N LYS A 91 -15.07 1.15 -32.12
CA LYS A 91 -16.11 2.19 -32.27
C LYS A 91 -17.04 2.29 -31.04
N PRO A 92 -17.62 3.47 -30.74
CA PRO A 92 -18.19 3.85 -29.43
C PRO A 92 -19.55 3.20 -29.06
N GLY A 93 -19.82 1.95 -29.46
CA GLY A 93 -21.17 1.36 -29.37
C GLY A 93 -21.29 -0.05 -28.82
N HIS A 94 -20.20 -0.81 -28.63
CA HIS A 94 -20.27 -2.24 -28.27
C HIS A 94 -19.44 -2.65 -27.04
N LEU A 95 -18.92 -1.70 -26.28
CA LEU A 95 -18.15 -2.04 -25.07
C LEU A 95 -19.07 -2.22 -23.86
N HIS A 96 -19.47 -3.47 -23.61
CA HIS A 96 -20.11 -3.82 -22.34
C HIS A 96 -19.11 -3.59 -21.19
N ARG A 97 -19.20 -2.42 -20.55
CA ARG A 97 -18.40 -2.02 -19.38
C ARG A 97 -18.37 -3.12 -18.30
N ASN A 98 -19.46 -3.86 -18.17
CA ASN A 98 -19.62 -4.97 -17.23
C ASN A 98 -18.67 -6.14 -17.55
N TRP A 99 -18.47 -6.48 -18.82
CA TRP A 99 -17.55 -7.55 -19.23
C TRP A 99 -16.09 -7.23 -18.89
N VAL A 100 -15.67 -5.98 -19.13
CA VAL A 100 -14.34 -5.50 -18.74
C VAL A 100 -14.18 -5.55 -17.21
N GLN A 101 -15.21 -5.15 -16.46
CA GLN A 101 -15.19 -5.21 -15.00
C GLN A 101 -15.10 -6.65 -14.46
N TYR A 102 -15.87 -7.59 -15.00
CA TYR A 102 -15.78 -9.00 -14.62
C TYR A 102 -14.43 -9.61 -15.01
N GLY A 103 -13.88 -9.25 -16.17
CA GLY A 103 -12.54 -9.66 -16.61
C GLY A 103 -11.42 -9.17 -15.67
N VAL A 104 -11.44 -7.89 -15.31
CA VAL A 104 -10.48 -7.30 -14.34
C VAL A 104 -10.60 -7.98 -12.98
N MET A 105 -11.81 -8.27 -12.52
CA MET A 105 -12.05 -8.93 -11.24
C MET A 105 -11.54 -10.38 -11.24
N GLY A 106 -11.81 -11.14 -12.30
CA GLY A 106 -11.26 -12.49 -12.47
C GLY A 106 -9.74 -12.49 -12.57
N PHE A 107 -9.16 -11.56 -13.33
CA PHE A 107 -7.72 -11.38 -13.44
C PHE A 107 -7.07 -11.05 -12.09
N ALA A 108 -7.66 -10.14 -11.31
CA ALA A 108 -7.15 -9.79 -9.98
C ALA A 108 -7.12 -11.01 -9.05
N ILE A 109 -8.20 -11.80 -9.03
CA ILE A 109 -8.29 -13.02 -8.21
C ILE A 109 -7.24 -14.05 -8.65
N LEU A 110 -7.12 -14.30 -9.96
CA LEU A 110 -6.13 -15.24 -10.50
C LEU A 110 -4.70 -14.78 -10.21
N LEU A 111 -4.42 -13.49 -10.32
CA LEU A 111 -3.11 -12.91 -10.02
C LEU A 111 -2.78 -13.02 -8.54
N SER A 112 -3.72 -12.69 -7.65
CA SER A 112 -3.54 -12.87 -6.20
C SER A 112 -3.36 -14.35 -5.82
N TRP A 113 -4.17 -15.23 -6.40
CA TRP A 113 -4.04 -16.68 -6.18
C TRP A 113 -2.69 -17.21 -6.67
N GLY A 114 -2.27 -16.82 -7.87
CA GLY A 114 -0.98 -17.19 -8.44
C GLY A 114 0.19 -16.73 -7.58
N ALA A 115 0.13 -15.50 -7.04
CA ALA A 115 1.16 -14.99 -6.13
C ALA A 115 1.27 -15.80 -4.83
N VAL A 116 0.13 -16.26 -4.28
CA VAL A 116 0.11 -17.12 -3.08
C VAL A 116 0.66 -18.51 -3.37
N VAL A 117 0.23 -19.15 -4.45
CA VAL A 117 0.71 -20.50 -4.83
C VAL A 117 2.20 -20.50 -5.15
N ALA A 118 2.70 -19.46 -5.81
CA ALA A 118 4.13 -19.32 -6.12
C ALA A 118 4.97 -18.81 -4.94
N ASN A 119 4.36 -18.54 -3.77
CA ASN A 119 5.00 -17.98 -2.58
C ASN A 119 5.93 -16.80 -2.91
N LEU A 120 5.45 -15.90 -3.79
CA LEU A 120 6.25 -14.77 -4.25
C LEU A 120 6.52 -13.82 -3.07
N PRO A 121 7.77 -13.40 -2.84
CA PRO A 121 8.11 -12.50 -1.73
C PRO A 121 7.49 -11.11 -1.97
N VAL A 122 6.27 -10.90 -1.46
CA VAL A 122 5.48 -9.68 -1.68
C VAL A 122 6.17 -8.46 -1.07
N LEU A 123 6.88 -8.68 0.04
CA LEU A 123 7.72 -7.68 0.69
C LEU A 123 8.81 -7.15 -0.26
N SER A 124 9.48 -8.00 -1.03
CA SER A 124 10.53 -7.58 -1.98
C SER A 124 9.95 -6.79 -3.16
N PHE A 125 8.74 -7.14 -3.64
CA PHE A 125 8.02 -6.34 -4.64
C PHE A 125 7.64 -4.95 -4.10
N THR A 126 7.36 -4.85 -2.80
CA THR A 126 7.06 -3.57 -2.16
C THR A 126 8.29 -2.67 -2.12
N THR A 127 9.49 -3.24 -1.86
CA THR A 127 10.76 -2.50 -1.95
C THR A 127 11.00 -1.95 -3.36
N PHE A 128 10.74 -2.74 -4.40
CA PHE A 128 10.88 -2.29 -5.79
C PHE A 128 9.87 -1.20 -6.17
N SER A 129 8.66 -1.22 -5.61
CA SER A 129 7.63 -0.20 -5.85
C SER A 129 7.78 1.06 -4.97
N SER A 130 8.65 1.04 -3.95
CA SER A 130 8.89 2.16 -3.05
C SER A 130 9.22 3.49 -3.76
N PRO A 131 10.09 3.53 -4.80
CA PRO A 131 10.33 4.76 -5.56
C PRO A 131 9.10 5.28 -6.28
N ILE A 132 8.26 4.40 -6.81
CA ILE A 132 7.02 4.78 -7.49
C ILE A 132 6.07 5.45 -6.49
N PHE A 133 5.93 4.89 -5.28
CA PHE A 133 5.15 5.50 -4.21
C PHE A 133 5.74 6.84 -3.74
N GLY A 134 7.07 6.96 -3.63
CA GLY A 134 7.73 8.23 -3.29
C GLY A 134 7.51 9.32 -4.35
N ILE A 135 7.59 8.95 -5.64
CA ILE A 135 7.38 9.87 -6.75
C ILE A 135 5.92 10.30 -6.84
N ILE A 136 4.99 9.36 -6.94
CA ILE A 136 3.57 9.66 -7.14
C ILE A 136 2.93 10.23 -5.88
N GLY A 137 3.26 9.66 -4.71
CA GLY A 137 2.64 10.03 -3.43
C GLY A 137 3.20 11.30 -2.80
N CYS A 138 4.51 11.55 -2.94
CA CYS A 138 5.16 12.69 -2.24
C CYS A 138 5.71 13.75 -3.20
N LEU A 139 6.44 13.37 -4.25
CA LEU A 139 7.14 14.34 -5.11
C LEU A 139 6.23 15.02 -6.14
N LEU A 140 5.30 14.28 -6.74
CA LEU A 140 4.34 14.80 -7.73
C LEU A 140 3.45 15.93 -7.15
N PRO A 141 2.81 15.80 -5.97
CA PRO A 141 2.02 16.89 -5.41
C PRO A 141 2.89 18.10 -5.02
N VAL A 142 4.13 17.89 -4.54
CA VAL A 142 5.08 18.98 -4.29
C VAL A 142 5.38 19.74 -5.58
N TRP A 143 5.68 19.02 -6.66
CA TRP A 143 5.96 19.61 -7.95
C TRP A 143 4.76 20.41 -8.50
N LEU A 144 3.55 19.87 -8.37
CA LEU A 144 2.31 20.55 -8.78
C LEU A 144 2.08 21.84 -7.97
N VAL A 145 2.32 21.84 -6.67
CA VAL A 145 2.19 23.05 -5.82
C VAL A 145 3.24 24.11 -6.14
N VAL A 146 4.46 23.70 -6.53
CA VAL A 146 5.52 24.64 -6.90
C VAL A 146 5.27 25.26 -8.28
N LYS A 147 4.83 24.45 -9.26
CA LYS A 147 4.66 24.85 -10.65
C LYS A 147 3.35 25.58 -10.92
N THR A 148 2.28 25.28 -10.19
CA THR A 148 0.95 25.85 -10.44
C THR A 148 0.73 27.12 -9.62
N PRO A 149 0.54 28.30 -10.26
CA PRO A 149 0.38 29.56 -9.54
C PRO A 149 -0.85 29.59 -8.63
N ASP A 150 -1.94 28.91 -9.00
CA ASP A 150 -3.16 28.80 -8.19
C ASP A 150 -2.98 28.02 -6.89
N LEU A 151 -1.98 27.12 -6.83
CA LEU A 151 -1.65 26.32 -5.65
C LEU A 151 -0.58 26.97 -4.77
N SER A 152 -0.07 28.14 -5.15
CA SER A 152 0.95 28.90 -4.38
C SER A 152 0.50 29.21 -2.95
N LYS A 153 -0.81 29.30 -2.69
CA LYS A 153 -1.42 29.43 -1.36
C LYS A 153 -1.07 28.27 -0.41
N TYR A 154 -0.72 27.09 -0.94
CA TYR A 154 -0.33 25.92 -0.18
C TYR A 154 1.18 25.73 -0.04
N ARG A 155 2.00 26.69 -0.50
CA ARG A 155 3.47 26.66 -0.40
C ARG A 155 3.93 26.91 1.04
N LYS A 156 3.63 25.95 1.93
CA LYS A 156 4.03 25.94 3.34
C LYS A 156 5.39 25.27 3.51
N PRO A 157 6.15 25.59 4.57
CA PRO A 157 7.41 24.90 4.89
C PRO A 157 7.23 23.38 5.12
N SER A 158 6.01 22.93 5.43
CA SER A 158 5.65 21.50 5.47
C SER A 158 5.95 20.74 4.17
N LEU A 159 6.04 21.42 3.01
CA LEU A 159 6.41 20.76 1.75
C LEU A 159 7.86 20.27 1.75
N ILE A 160 8.76 20.93 2.48
CA ILE A 160 10.16 20.52 2.59
C ILE A 160 10.24 19.15 3.26
N PHE A 161 9.47 18.96 4.34
CA PHE A 161 9.38 17.68 5.05
C PHE A 161 8.84 16.57 4.14
N ILE A 162 7.78 16.84 3.37
CA ILE A 162 7.21 15.87 2.42
C ILE A 162 8.22 15.52 1.32
N THR A 163 8.99 16.50 0.84
CA THR A 163 10.03 16.31 -0.18
C THR A 163 11.15 15.41 0.35
N LEU A 164 11.61 15.65 1.59
CA LEU A 164 12.62 14.82 2.24
C LEU A 164 12.15 13.36 2.39
N ILE A 165 10.91 13.15 2.83
CA ILE A 165 10.33 11.81 2.91
C ILE A 165 10.23 11.16 1.53
N GLY A 166 9.79 11.90 0.51
CA GLY A 166 9.70 11.39 -0.86
C GLY A 166 11.05 10.96 -1.42
N ILE A 167 12.10 11.75 -1.20
CA ILE A 167 13.48 11.41 -1.59
C ILE A 167 13.96 10.17 -0.81
N LEU A 168 13.73 10.12 0.50
CA LEU A 168 14.09 8.98 1.33
C LEU A 168 13.41 7.67 0.84
N LEU A 169 12.13 7.73 0.47
CA LEU A 169 11.39 6.60 -0.10
C LEU A 169 11.93 6.15 -1.45
N CYS A 170 12.46 7.07 -2.26
CA CYS A 170 13.10 6.74 -3.53
C CYS A 170 14.47 6.11 -3.36
N ILE A 171 15.21 6.47 -2.29
CA ILE A 171 16.53 5.92 -1.99
C ILE A 171 16.42 4.60 -1.20
N SER A 172 15.29 4.37 -0.51
CA SER A 172 14.99 3.15 0.25
C SER A 172 15.41 1.82 -0.42
N PRO A 173 15.09 1.53 -1.70
CA PRO A 173 15.53 0.27 -2.32
C PRO A 173 17.04 0.15 -2.48
N PHE A 174 17.78 1.26 -2.61
CA PHE A 174 19.24 1.25 -2.64
C PHE A 174 19.83 0.96 -1.26
N LEU A 175 19.21 1.47 -0.19
CA LEU A 175 19.61 1.14 1.19
C LEU A 175 19.29 -0.30 1.56
N ALA A 176 18.19 -0.87 1.06
CA ALA A 176 17.80 -2.25 1.33
C ALA A 176 18.71 -3.29 0.65
N TRP A 177 19.46 -2.88 -0.37
CA TRP A 177 20.39 -3.72 -1.15
C TRP A 177 21.87 -3.50 -0.79
N MET A 178 22.16 -2.59 0.16
CA MET A 178 23.50 -2.28 0.66
C MET A 178 23.73 -2.90 2.03
#